data_AF-A0A0A9W7L0-F1
#
_entry.id   AF-A0A0A9W7L0-F1
#
_cell.length_a   1.000
_cell.length_b   1.000
_cell.length_c   1.000
_cell.angle_alpha   90.00
_cell.angle_beta   90.00
_cell.angle_gamma   90.00
#
_symmetry.space_group_name_H-M   'P 1'
#
loop_
_entity.id
_entity.type
_entity.pdbx_description
1 polymer ?
#
loop_
_entity_poly.entity_id
_entity_poly.type
_entity_poly.pdbx_seq_one_letter_code
_entity_poly.pdbx_strand_id
1 'polypeptide(L)'
;MSEEQVGSFQPRVIPKTEEERRCIINAVRGNMLFTTLDDEHLHIVVDAMEKKIYKKNDVIIKQGEDGEEFYIVDSGACETYITDTSTDVTKMVRIYGRYEGFGELA
;
A
#
# COMPACT_ATOMS: atom_id res chain seq x y z
N MET A 1 -17.89 24.78 -11.85
CA MET A 1 -16.72 24.37 -11.07
C MET A 1 -15.68 23.98 -12.10
N SER A 2 -14.65 24.81 -12.27
CA SER A 2 -13.72 24.76 -13.39
C SER A 2 -12.71 23.62 -13.24
N GLU A 3 -12.46 22.91 -14.35
CA GLU A 3 -11.47 21.85 -14.53
C GLU A 3 -10.03 22.38 -14.62
N GLU A 4 -9.67 23.36 -13.78
CA GLU A 4 -8.32 23.92 -13.80
C GLU A 4 -7.46 23.36 -12.67
N GLN A 5 -6.34 22.76 -13.10
CA GLN A 5 -5.19 22.26 -12.33
C GLN A 5 -5.15 20.76 -12.01
N VAL A 6 -5.33 19.90 -13.01
CA VAL A 6 -4.43 18.73 -13.10
C VAL A 6 -3.09 19.27 -13.61
N GLY A 7 -2.28 19.82 -12.71
CA GLY A 7 -0.89 20.16 -13.01
C GLY A 7 -0.20 18.94 -13.62
N SER A 8 0.77 19.15 -14.51
CA SER A 8 1.47 18.07 -15.23
C SER A 8 1.92 16.96 -14.27
N PHE A 9 1.11 15.91 -14.14
CA PHE A 9 1.44 14.78 -13.29
C PHE A 9 2.55 14.00 -13.99
N GLN A 10 3.74 14.05 -13.40
CA GLN A 10 4.90 13.31 -13.85
C GLN A 10 5.01 12.09 -12.92
N PRO A 11 4.50 10.91 -13.30
CA PRO A 11 4.61 9.74 -12.46
C PRO A 11 6.07 9.41 -12.23
N ARG A 12 6.42 9.15 -10.96
CA ARG A 12 7.76 8.68 -10.60
C ARG A 12 7.93 7.29 -11.21
N VAL A 13 9.09 7.04 -11.82
CA VAL A 13 9.47 5.72 -12.33
C VAL A 13 10.62 5.21 -11.49
N ILE A 14 10.34 4.23 -10.64
CA ILE A 14 11.33 3.58 -9.79
C ILE A 14 11.69 2.25 -10.44
N PRO A 15 12.97 2.04 -10.84
CA PRO A 15 13.41 0.80 -11.45
C PRO A 15 13.12 -0.41 -10.56
N LYS A 16 12.55 -1.46 -11.15
CA LYS A 16 12.18 -2.71 -10.49
C LYS A 16 12.61 -3.88 -11.36
N THR A 17 12.89 -5.02 -10.73
CA THR A 17 13.10 -6.26 -11.49
C THR A 17 11.78 -6.76 -12.09
N GLU A 18 11.86 -7.57 -13.15
CA GLU A 18 10.68 -8.22 -13.74
C GLU A 18 9.88 -9.04 -12.72
N GLU A 19 10.58 -9.68 -11.77
CA GLU A 19 9.93 -10.46 -10.71
C GLU A 19 9.17 -9.54 -9.74
N GLU A 20 9.80 -8.47 -9.25
CA GLU A 20 9.14 -7.49 -8.38
C GLU A 20 7.93 -6.86 -9.08
N ARG A 21 8.09 -6.45 -10.35
CA ARG A 21 7.01 -5.84 -11.15
C ARG A 21 5.80 -6.78 -11.24
N ARG A 22 6.03 -8.03 -11.63
CA ARG A 22 4.96 -9.04 -11.79
C ARG A 22 4.21 -9.29 -10.47
N CYS A 23 4.93 -9.38 -9.36
CA CYS A 23 4.31 -9.66 -8.07
C CYS A 23 3.52 -8.46 -7.53
N ILE A 24 4.04 -7.24 -7.71
CA ILE A 24 3.31 -6.02 -7.40
C ILE A 24 2.04 -5.93 -8.25
N ILE A 25 2.11 -6.17 -9.56
CA ILE A 25 0.94 -6.18 -10.45
C ILE A 25 -0.15 -7.12 -9.93
N ASN A 26 0.22 -8.33 -9.52
CA ASN A 26 -0.74 -9.32 -9.00
C ASN A 26 -1.40 -8.84 -7.69
N ALA A 27 -0.61 -8.25 -6.79
CA ALA A 27 -1.10 -7.72 -5.52
C ALA A 27 -2.03 -6.51 -5.73
N VAL A 28 -1.65 -5.59 -6.60
CA VAL A 28 -2.44 -4.40 -6.94
C VAL A 28 -3.75 -4.78 -7.62
N ARG A 29 -3.74 -5.69 -8.60
CA ARG A 29 -4.97 -6.17 -9.26
C ARG A 29 -5.93 -6.90 -8.32
N GLY A 30 -5.39 -7.54 -7.28
CA GLY A 30 -6.19 -8.21 -6.25
C GLY A 30 -6.82 -7.27 -5.23
N ASN A 31 -6.41 -6.00 -5.18
CA ASN A 31 -6.88 -5.03 -4.21
C ASN A 31 -8.04 -4.20 -4.77
N MET A 32 -9.08 -3.99 -3.95
CA MET A 32 -10.29 -3.28 -4.34
C MET A 32 -10.06 -1.85 -4.82
N LEU A 33 -9.03 -1.16 -4.30
CA LEU A 33 -8.70 0.22 -4.65
C LEU A 33 -8.33 0.40 -6.13
N PHE A 34 -7.82 -0.66 -6.78
CA PHE A 34 -7.25 -0.58 -8.13
C PHE A 34 -8.06 -1.35 -9.17
N THR A 35 -9.25 -1.83 -8.80
CA THR A 35 -10.11 -2.65 -9.68
C THR A 35 -10.62 -1.91 -10.92
N THR A 36 -10.62 -0.58 -10.90
CA THR A 36 -11.07 0.27 -12.01
C THR A 36 -9.93 0.77 -12.89
N LEU A 37 -8.68 0.49 -12.55
CA LEU A 37 -7.53 0.90 -13.36
C LEU A 37 -7.40 -0.03 -14.57
N ASP A 38 -7.16 0.56 -15.74
CA ASP A 38 -6.70 -0.17 -16.91
C ASP A 38 -5.21 -0.54 -16.78
N ASP A 39 -4.71 -1.32 -17.74
CA ASP A 39 -3.33 -1.81 -17.72
C ASP A 39 -2.29 -0.67 -17.78
N GLU A 40 -2.59 0.43 -18.46
CA GLU A 40 -1.70 1.58 -18.56
C GLU A 40 -1.55 2.29 -17.21
N HIS A 41 -2.67 2.62 -16.57
CA HIS A 41 -2.68 3.26 -15.25
C HIS A 41 -2.15 2.32 -14.17
N LEU A 42 -2.43 1.02 -14.26
CA LEU A 42 -1.85 0.01 -13.38
C LEU A 42 -0.33 0.01 -13.45
N HIS A 43 0.25 0.05 -14.65
CA HIS A 43 1.69 0.13 -14.84
C HIS A 43 2.26 1.43 -14.25
N ILE A 44 1.59 2.56 -14.42
CA ILE A 44 1.99 3.83 -13.80
C ILE A 44 2.05 3.72 -12.28
N VAL A 45 1.05 3.12 -11.63
CA VAL A 45 1.04 2.90 -10.18
C VAL A 45 2.20 1.99 -9.76
N VAL A 46 2.37 0.86 -10.43
CA VAL A 46 3.46 -0.10 -10.16
C VAL A 46 4.82 0.57 -10.32
N ASP A 47 5.00 1.44 -11.32
CA ASP A 47 6.23 2.18 -11.56
C ASP A 47 6.49 3.24 -10.48
N ALA A 48 5.44 3.86 -9.94
CA ALA A 48 5.53 4.83 -8.86
C ALA A 48 5.78 4.22 -7.47
N MET A 49 5.49 2.93 -7.26
CA MET A 49 5.73 2.27 -5.98
C MET A 49 7.21 2.25 -5.58
N GLU A 50 7.48 2.57 -4.32
CA GLU A 50 8.83 2.67 -3.75
C GLU A 50 9.08 1.57 -2.71
N LYS A 51 10.29 0.99 -2.70
CA LYS A 51 10.68 -0.02 -1.72
C LYS A 51 11.05 0.66 -0.40
N LYS A 52 10.28 0.41 0.66
CA LYS A 52 10.63 0.78 2.04
C LYS A 52 11.02 -0.46 2.84
N ILE A 53 12.07 -0.34 3.66
CA ILE A 53 12.58 -1.42 4.50
C ILE A 53 12.32 -1.07 5.96
N TYR A 54 11.63 -1.96 6.65
CA TYR A 54 11.33 -1.86 8.08
C TYR A 54 12.03 -2.97 8.84
N LYS A 55 12.43 -2.70 10.07
CA LYS A 55 12.99 -3.68 10.99
C LYS A 55 11.86 -4.36 11.76
N LYS A 56 12.20 -5.49 12.39
CA LYS A 56 11.30 -6.15 13.34
C LYS A 56 10.87 -5.16 14.42
N ASN A 57 9.56 -5.11 14.68
CA ASN A 57 8.90 -4.22 15.63
C ASN A 57 8.81 -2.74 15.23
N ASP A 58 9.21 -2.36 14.01
CA ASP A 58 8.91 -1.01 13.51
C ASP A 58 7.40 -0.86 13.26
N VAL A 59 6.87 0.31 13.58
CA VAL A 59 5.48 0.67 13.30
C VAL A 59 5.42 1.29 11.90
N ILE A 60 4.69 0.64 10.98
CA ILE A 60 4.54 1.10 9.59
C ILE A 60 3.42 2.13 9.48
N ILE A 61 2.26 1.83 10.07
CA ILE A 61 1.08 2.69 10.14
C ILE A 61 0.57 2.65 11.59
N LYS A 62 0.03 3.77 12.07
CA LYS A 62 -0.52 3.88 13.42
C LYS A 62 -2.00 4.26 13.37
N GLN A 63 -2.81 3.57 14.17
CA GLN A 63 -4.25 3.80 14.23
C GLN A 63 -4.55 5.23 14.70
N GLY A 64 -5.44 5.91 13.98
CA GLY A 64 -5.87 7.28 14.28
C GLY A 64 -4.94 8.37 13.76
N GLU A 65 -3.89 8.01 13.01
CA GLU A 65 -3.10 8.95 12.22
C GLU A 65 -3.60 8.92 10.77
N ASP A 66 -3.59 10.08 10.11
CA ASP A 66 -3.95 10.18 8.69
C ASP A 66 -2.94 9.38 7.86
N GLY A 67 -3.41 8.44 7.04
CA GLY A 67 -2.56 7.67 6.16
C GLY A 67 -2.82 7.98 4.69
N GLU A 68 -1.75 8.31 3.96
CA GLU A 68 -1.81 8.59 2.52
C GLU A 68 -1.10 7.49 1.70
N GLU A 69 -0.60 6.45 2.36
CA GLU A 69 0.28 5.45 1.76
C GLU A 69 -0.34 4.05 1.76
N PHE A 70 -0.26 3.38 0.62
CA PHE A 70 -0.61 1.97 0.44
C PHE A 70 0.65 1.12 0.35
N TYR A 71 0.63 -0.03 1.02
CA TYR A 71 1.79 -0.91 1.15
C TYR A 71 1.49 -2.32 0.63
N ILE A 72 2.51 -2.95 0.05
CA ILE A 72 2.50 -4.37 -0.34
C ILE A 72 3.73 -5.02 0.27
N VAL A 73 3.56 -6.17 0.92
CA VAL A 73 4.66 -6.88 1.58
C VAL A 73 5.51 -7.60 0.53
N ASP A 74 6.74 -7.14 0.28
CA ASP A 74 7.68 -7.86 -0.62
C ASP A 74 8.33 -9.07 0.05
N SER A 75 8.61 -8.97 1.36
CA SER A 75 9.17 -10.05 2.17
C SER A 75 8.89 -9.82 3.66
N GLY A 76 8.90 -10.91 4.44
CA GLY A 76 8.55 -10.87 5.87
C GLY A 76 7.04 -10.98 6.12
N ALA A 77 6.61 -10.47 7.27
CA ALA A 77 5.21 -10.41 7.67
C ALA A 77 4.95 -9.15 8.48
N CYS A 78 3.76 -8.57 8.31
CA CYS A 78 3.29 -7.40 9.05
C CYS A 78 2.09 -7.79 9.90
N GLU A 79 2.15 -7.50 11.19
CA GLU A 79 1.05 -7.74 12.12
C GLU A 79 0.26 -6.44 12.30
N THR A 80 -1.06 -6.54 12.29
CA THR A 80 -1.95 -5.40 12.53
C THR A 80 -2.69 -5.57 13.83
N TYR A 81 -2.77 -4.46 14.56
CA TYR A 81 -3.34 -4.38 15.88
C TYR A 81 -4.39 -3.27 15.90
N ILE A 82 -5.53 -3.53 16.52
CA ILE A 82 -6.57 -2.52 16.76
C ILE A 82 -6.75 -2.35 18.26
N THR A 83 -6.70 -1.11 18.71
CA THR A 83 -7.03 -0.71 20.07
C THR A 83 -8.48 -0.26 20.12
N ASP A 84 -9.27 -0.92 20.97
CA ASP A 84 -10.63 -0.49 21.29
C ASP A 84 -10.57 0.70 22.26
N THR A 85 -11.03 1.87 21.80
CA THR A 85 -10.98 3.12 22.58
C THR A 85 -11.92 3.12 23.79
N SER A 86 -12.90 2.21 23.85
CA SER A 86 -13.84 2.11 24.97
C SER A 86 -13.29 1.25 26.11
N THR A 87 -12.49 0.22 25.79
CA THR A 87 -11.95 -0.71 26.79
C THR A 87 -10.43 -0.58 27.01
N ASP A 88 -9.74 0.20 26.17
CA ASP A 88 -8.27 0.33 26.13
C ASP A 88 -7.55 -1.02 25.94
N VAL A 89 -8.16 -1.91 25.14
CA VAL A 89 -7.63 -3.25 24.86
C VAL A 89 -7.15 -3.31 23.42
N THR A 90 -5.88 -3.68 23.23
CA THR A 90 -5.28 -3.93 21.92
C THR A 90 -5.37 -5.41 21.55
N LYS A 91 -5.83 -5.70 20.33
CA LYS A 91 -5.91 -7.06 19.79
C LYS A 91 -5.23 -7.14 18.42
N MET A 92 -4.47 -8.20 18.19
CA MET A 92 -3.99 -8.54 16.85
C MET A 92 -5.18 -9.00 16.02
N VAL A 93 -5.39 -8.37 14.86
CA VAL A 93 -6.55 -8.65 14.01
C VAL A 93 -6.19 -9.38 12.72
N ARG A 94 -5.00 -9.14 12.17
CA ARG A 94 -4.56 -9.77 10.92
C ARG A 94 -3.04 -9.77 10.80
N ILE A 95 -2.53 -10.76 10.07
CA ILE A 95 -1.13 -10.83 9.61
C ILE A 95 -1.15 -10.75 8.09
N TYR A 96 -0.32 -9.88 7.52
CA TYR A 96 -0.10 -9.74 6.09
C TYR A 96 1.23 -10.39 5.72
N GLY A 97 1.16 -11.38 4.83
CA GLY A 97 2.31 -12.06 4.27
C GLY A 97 2.73 -11.49 2.92
N ARG A 98 3.71 -12.14 2.30
CA ARG A 98 4.25 -11.75 0.99
C ARG A 98 3.15 -11.56 -0.05
N TYR A 99 3.17 -10.41 -0.71
CA TYR A 99 2.26 -9.92 -1.74
C TYR A 99 0.84 -9.60 -1.29
N GLU A 100 0.56 -9.58 0.01
CA GLU A 100 -0.65 -8.97 0.53
C GLU A 100 -0.47 -7.47 0.71
N GLY A 101 -1.54 -6.72 0.42
CA GLY A 101 -1.60 -5.26 0.57
C GLY A 101 -2.36 -4.82 1.81
N PHE A 102 -1.99 -3.66 2.35
CA PHE A 102 -2.67 -3.00 3.47
C PHE A 102 -2.53 -1.47 3.38
N GLY A 103 -3.28 -0.74 4.21
CA GLY A 103 -3.33 0.73 4.19
C GLY A 103 -4.44 1.29 3.29
N GLU A 104 -5.40 0.47 2.88
CA GLU A 104 -6.52 0.90 2.02
C GLU A 104 -7.62 1.69 2.73
N LEU A 105 -7.61 1.67 4.07
CA LEU A 105 -8.56 2.36 4.94
C LEU A 105 -7.89 3.47 5.77
N ALA A 106 -6.67 3.85 5.37
CA ALA A 106 -5.85 4.79 6.12
C ALA A 106 -6.34 6.24 5.96
#